data_AF-A0A920T562-F1
#
_entry.id   AF-A0A920T562-F1
#
_cell.length_a   1.000
_cell.length_b   1.000
_cell.length_c   1.000
_cell.angle_alpha   90.00
_cell.angle_beta   90.00
_cell.angle_gamma   90.00
#
_symmetry.space_group_name_H-M   'P 1'
#
loop_
_entity.id
_entity.type
_entity.pdbx_description
1 polymer ?
#
loop_
_entity_poly.entity_id
_entity_poly.type
_entity_poly.pdbx_seq_one_letter_code
_entity_poly.pdbx_strand_id
1 'polypeptide(L)' 'MGFNILGNISEGGTFDGVENLLPWLNPKRETILDLLPSSALVLLFDAKQIKQRIENLISEEQSIR' A
#
# COMPACT_ATOMS: atom_id res chain seq x y z
N MET A 1 -6.27 -1.30 24.74
CA MET A 1 -6.87 -1.76 23.47
C MET A 1 -5.88 -2.47 22.53
N GLY A 2 -4.55 -2.33 22.68
CA GLY A 2 -3.55 -2.94 21.78
C GLY A 2 -3.29 -4.45 21.94
N PHE A 3 -3.55 -5.05 23.11
CA PHE A 3 -3.27 -6.49 23.36
C PHE A 3 -4.17 -7.45 22.57
N ASN A 4 -5.40 -7.03 22.21
CA ASN A 4 -6.36 -7.90 21.53
C ASN A 4 -6.05 -8.06 20.03
N ILE A 5 -5.48 -7.02 19.40
CA ILE A 5 -5.13 -7.02 17.98
C ILE A 5 -4.00 -8.01 17.70
N LEU A 6 -2.94 -7.98 18.51
CA LEU A 6 -1.80 -8.89 18.35
C LEU A 6 -2.18 -10.35 18.62
N GLY A 7 -3.07 -10.59 19.60
CA GLY A 7 -3.64 -11.92 19.86
C GLY A 7 -4.37 -12.48 18.64
N ASN A 8 -5.27 -11.69 18.05
CA ASN A 8 -6.00 -12.10 16.85
C ASN A 8 -5.07 -12.40 15.66
N ILE A 9 -4.01 -11.60 15.45
CA ILE A 9 -3.02 -11.88 14.40
C ILE A 9 -2.29 -13.20 14.67
N SER A 10 -1.91 -13.46 15.93
CA SER A 10 -1.20 -14.69 16.29
C SER A 10 -2.02 -15.96 16.08
N GLU A 11 -3.35 -15.83 16.12
CA GLU A 11 -4.31 -16.91 15.81
C GLU A 11 -4.67 -16.99 14.32
N GLY A 12 -4.06 -16.16 13.46
CA GLY A 12 -4.34 -16.11 12.02
C GLY A 12 -5.63 -15.37 11.66
N GLY A 13 -6.21 -14.62 12.60
CA GLY A 13 -7.41 -13.81 12.40
C GLY A 13 -7.13 -12.49 11.68
N THR A 14 -8.17 -11.95 11.03
CA THR A 14 -8.17 -10.63 10.39
C THR A 14 -8.93 -9.61 11.22
N PHE A 15 -8.54 -8.34 11.17
CA PHE A 15 -9.24 -7.25 11.82
C PHE A 15 -9.19 -5.98 10.95
N ASP A 16 -10.07 -5.04 11.22
CA ASP A 16 -10.13 -3.76 10.50
C ASP A 16 -8.89 -2.89 10.81
N GLY A 17 -8.21 -2.40 9.79
CA GLY A 17 -6.94 -1.67 9.93
C GLY A 17 -5.69 -2.54 10.01
N VAL A 18 -5.77 -3.84 9.69
CA VAL A 18 -4.60 -4.75 9.58
C VAL A 18 -3.58 -4.27 8.55
N GLU A 19 -4.04 -3.55 7.53
CA GLU A 19 -3.21 -2.92 6.51
C GLU A 19 -2.20 -1.93 7.11
N ASN A 20 -2.52 -1.29 8.23
CA ASN A 20 -1.60 -0.38 8.91
C ASN A 20 -0.40 -1.14 9.48
N LEU A 21 -0.54 -2.44 9.77
CA LEU A 21 0.54 -3.28 10.27
C LEU A 21 1.38 -3.91 9.15
N LEU A 22 0.95 -3.83 7.89
CA LEU A 22 1.65 -4.45 6.76
C LEU A 22 3.15 -4.12 6.69
N PRO A 23 3.63 -2.88 6.97
CA PRO A 23 5.06 -2.58 6.95
C PRO A 23 5.89 -3.47 7.90
N TRP A 24 5.29 -3.98 8.98
CA TRP A 24 5.94 -4.89 9.93
C TRP A 24 5.65 -6.36 9.68
N LEU A 25 4.49 -6.70 9.08
CA LEU A 25 4.09 -8.08 8.78
C LEU A 25 4.72 -8.60 7.48
N ASN A 26 4.87 -7.74 6.47
CA ASN A 26 5.50 -8.05 5.20
C ASN A 26 6.40 -6.88 4.77
N PRO A 27 7.73 -7.00 4.93
CA PRO A 27 8.65 -5.93 4.59
C PRO A 27 8.75 -5.70 3.07
N LYS A 28 8.27 -6.64 2.24
CA LYS A 28 8.30 -6.54 0.80
C LYS A 28 7.16 -5.64 0.32
N ARG A 29 7.52 -4.51 -0.31
CA ARG A 29 6.57 -3.66 -1.04
C ARG A 29 6.55 -4.08 -2.50
N GLU A 30 5.43 -4.63 -2.93
CA GLU A 30 5.17 -4.94 -4.34
C GLU A 30 4.03 -4.06 -4.85
N THR A 31 4.14 -3.66 -6.11
CA THR A 31 3.15 -2.91 -6.85
C THR A 31 2.55 -3.79 -7.94
N ILE A 32 1.48 -3.32 -8.57
CA ILE A 32 0.91 -4.01 -9.73
C ILE A 32 1.91 -4.15 -10.88
N LEU A 33 2.92 -3.27 -10.97
CA LEU A 33 3.94 -3.31 -12.02
C LEU A 33 4.93 -4.46 -11.81
N ASP A 34 5.14 -4.91 -10.57
CA ASP A 34 6.02 -6.03 -10.25
C ASP A 34 5.41 -7.38 -10.68
N LEU A 35 4.10 -7.42 -10.92
CA LEU A 35 3.39 -8.60 -11.44
C LEU A 35 3.41 -8.68 -12.97
N LEU A 36 3.84 -7.62 -13.66
CA LEU A 36 3.87 -7.59 -15.12
C LEU A 36 5.11 -8.33 -15.65
N PRO A 37 4.99 -9.06 -16.77
CA PRO A 37 6.16 -9.53 -17.49
C PRO A 37 7.10 -8.37 -17.84
N SER A 38 8.40 -8.62 -17.87
CA SER A 38 9.40 -7.60 -18.23
C SER A 38 9.20 -7.03 -19.65
N SER A 39 8.45 -7.72 -20.51
CA SER A 39 8.10 -7.29 -21.87
C SER A 39 6.77 -6.54 -21.95
N ALA A 40 6.09 -6.28 -20.83
CA ALA A 40 4.79 -5.65 -20.82
C ALA A 40 4.89 -4.17 -21.27
N LEU A 41 3.98 -3.77 -22.15
CA LEU A 41 3.80 -2.36 -22.52
C LEU A 41 2.77 -1.74 -21.58
N VAL A 42 3.17 -0.68 -20.86
CA VAL A 42 2.28 0.11 -20.00
C VAL A 42 1.99 1.44 -20.68
N LEU A 43 0.70 1.70 -20.96
CA LEU A 43 0.25 2.95 -21.55
C LEU A 43 -0.38 3.83 -20.47
N LEU A 44 0.13 5.05 -20.35
CA LEU A 44 -0.35 6.04 -19.41
C LEU A 44 -1.15 7.11 -20.15
N PHE A 45 -2.46 7.18 -19.91
CA PHE A 45 -3.33 8.21 -20.47
C PHE A 45 -3.33 9.43 -19.56
N ASP A 46 -3.42 10.63 -20.14
CA ASP A 46 -3.47 11.89 -19.38
C ASP A 46 -2.36 12.05 -18.33
N ALA A 47 -1.11 11.79 -18.75
CA ALA A 47 0.07 11.73 -17.88
C ALA A 47 0.22 12.96 -16.96
N LYS A 48 -0.19 14.16 -17.40
CA LYS A 48 -0.16 15.37 -16.59
C LYS A 48 -1.13 15.29 -15.40
N GLN A 49 -2.35 14.78 -15.63
CA GLN A 49 -3.35 14.62 -14.57
C GLN A 49 -2.92 13.52 -13.60
N ILE A 50 -2.38 12.41 -14.10
CA ILE A 50 -1.86 11.33 -13.25
C ILE A 50 -0.70 11.82 -12.39
N LYS A 51 0.24 12.58 -12.97
CA LYS A 51 1.33 13.19 -12.20
C LYS A 51 0.81 14.06 -11.06
N GLN A 52 -0.16 14.94 -11.35
CA GLN A 52 -0.78 15.77 -10.31
C GLN A 52 -1.44 14.93 -9.22
N ARG A 53 -2.12 13.83 -9.60
CA ARG A 53 -2.73 12.92 -8.62
C ARG A 53 -1.69 12.23 -7.74
N ILE A 54 -0.57 11.81 -8.31
CA ILE A 54 0.55 11.21 -7.56
C ILE A 54 1.11 12.22 -6.54
N GLU A 55 1.35 13.47 -6.96
CA GLU A 55 1.85 14.53 -6.08
C GLU A 55 0.88 14.81 -4.92
N ASN A 56 -0.43 14.83 -5.19
CA ASN A 56 -1.45 15.00 -4.16
C ASN A 56 -1.43 13.84 -3.16
N LEU A 57 -1.37 12.58 -3.62
CA LEU A 57 -1.32 11.41 -2.75
C LEU A 57 -0.09 11.41 -1.84
N ILE A 58 1.08 11.78 -2.38
CA ILE A 58 2.31 11.89 -1.59
C ILE A 58 2.18 13.00 -0.53
N SER A 59 1.60 14.14 -0.90
CA SER A 59 1.35 15.25 0.03
C SER A 59 0.37 14.88 1.14
N GLU A 60 -0.72 14.18 0.80
CA GLU A 60 -1.69 13.65 1.77
C GLU A 60 -1.01 12.70 2.76
N GLU A 61 -0.18 11.76 2.30
CA GLU A 61 0.58 10.86 3.18
C GLU A 61 1.56 11.62 4.10
N GLN A 62 2.20 12.68 3.61
CA GLN A 62 3.13 13.49 4.40
C GLN A 62 2.42 14.34 5.45
N SER A 63 1.19 14.80 5.18
CA SER A 63 0.38 15.58 6.13
C SER A 63 -0.13 14.74 7.31
N ILE A 64 -0.18 13.41 7.15
CA ILE A 64 -0.69 12.46 8.14
C ILE A 64 0.45 11.89 9.04
N ARG A 65 1.72 12.09 8.67
CA ARG A 65 2.90 11.60 9.40
C ARG A 65 3.54 12.68 10.27
#